data_AF-A0A3M9LTR4-F1
#
_entry.id   AF-A0A3M9LTR4-F1
#
_cell.length_a   1.000
_cell.length_b   1.000
_cell.length_c   1.000
_cell.angle_alpha   90.00
_cell.angle_beta   90.00
_cell.angle_gamma   90.00
#
_symmetry.space_group_name_H-M   'P 1'
#
loop_
_entity.id
_entity.type
_entity.pdbx_description
1 polymer ?
#
loop_
_entity_poly.entity_id
_entity_poly.type
_entity_poly.pdbx_seq_one_letter_code
_entity_poly.pdbx_strand_id
1 'polypeptide(L)' 'MHHLDLLSDGPAPADALRLARLTIEALIAQPLPGVWGDEEAVLMGTGRLSLPDGIGPVGDLLPAFS' A
#
# COMPACT_ATOMS: atom_id res chain seq x y z
N MET A 1 -15.65 -25.10 -0.62
CA MET A 1 -14.95 -24.03 0.12
C MET A 1 -14.69 -22.91 -0.87
N HIS A 2 -15.57 -21.92 -0.93
CA HIS A 2 -15.38 -20.71 -1.71
C HIS A 2 -14.89 -19.65 -0.73
N HIS A 3 -13.69 -19.13 -0.92
CA HIS A 3 -12.97 -18.20 -0.05
C HIS A 3 -13.58 -16.78 -0.03
N LEU A 4 -14.83 -16.65 -0.48
CA LEU A 4 -15.50 -15.38 -0.73
C LEU A 4 -16.15 -14.77 0.53
N ASP A 5 -16.22 -15.55 1.63
CA ASP A 5 -16.79 -15.08 2.91
C ASP A 5 -15.78 -14.29 3.77
N LEU A 6 -14.63 -13.89 3.20
CA LEU A 6 -13.58 -13.12 3.88
C LEU A 6 -13.80 -11.59 3.79
N LEU A 7 -15.04 -11.15 3.61
CA LEU A 7 -15.36 -9.72 3.68
C LEU A 7 -15.48 -9.34 5.16
N SER A 8 -14.52 -8.52 5.63
CA SER A 8 -14.58 -7.89 6.94
C SER A 8 -15.18 -6.50 6.79
N ASP A 9 -16.32 -6.25 7.41
CA ASP A 9 -16.99 -4.93 7.40
C ASP A 9 -16.29 -3.87 8.28
N GLY A 10 -15.24 -4.27 9.02
CA GLY A 10 -14.49 -3.39 9.91
C GLY A 10 -13.23 -2.80 9.26
N PRO A 11 -12.75 -1.63 9.75
CA PRO A 11 -11.48 -1.07 9.30
C PRO A 11 -10.32 -2.02 9.63
N ALA A 12 -9.29 -2.02 8.78
CA ALA A 12 -8.09 -2.78 9.04
C ALA A 12 -7.42 -2.30 10.35
N PRO A 13 -6.90 -3.21 11.20
CA PRO A 13 -6.15 -2.81 12.38
C PRO A 13 -4.94 -1.94 12.01
N ALA A 14 -4.69 -0.86 12.77
CA ALA A 14 -3.60 0.08 12.49
C ALA A 14 -2.22 -0.60 12.41
N ASP A 15 -1.93 -1.56 13.30
CA ASP A 15 -0.68 -2.32 13.25
C ASP A 15 -0.54 -3.20 12.01
N ALA A 16 -1.64 -3.71 11.47
CA ALA A 16 -1.63 -4.49 10.24
C ALA A 16 -1.34 -3.59 9.03
N LEU A 17 -1.91 -2.39 8.99
CA LEU A 17 -1.62 -1.39 7.96
C LEU A 17 -0.15 -0.95 8.02
N ARG A 18 0.38 -0.69 9.22
CA ARG A 18 1.79 -0.36 9.43
C ARG A 18 2.72 -1.46 8.93
N LEU A 19 2.41 -2.72 9.24
CA LEU A 19 3.19 -3.87 8.75
C LEU A 19 3.13 -3.98 7.22
N ALA A 20 1.95 -3.78 6.62
CA ALA A 20 1.79 -3.82 5.17
C ALA A 20 2.57 -2.70 4.48
N ARG A 21 2.60 -1.48 5.04
CA ARG A 21 3.45 -0.39 4.55
C ARG A 21 4.93 -0.77 4.57
N LEU A 22 5.43 -1.25 5.71
CA LEU A 22 6.83 -1.68 5.85
C LEU A 22 7.19 -2.79 4.85
N THR A 23 6.24 -3.66 4.54
CA THR A 23 6.42 -4.71 3.54
C THR A 23 6.57 -4.12 2.14
N ILE A 24 5.74 -3.15 1.76
CA ILE A 24 5.86 -2.46 0.47
C ILE A 24 7.21 -1.75 0.38
N GLU A 25 7.56 -0.96 1.40
CA GLU A 25 8.85 -0.25 1.49
C GLU A 25 10.05 -1.21 1.35
N ALA A 26 9.97 -2.40 1.95
CA ALA A 26 10.98 -3.43 1.81
C ALA A 26 11.05 -4.00 0.37
N LEU A 27 9.91 -4.22 -0.30
CA LEU A 27 9.86 -4.72 -1.68
C LEU A 27 10.49 -3.73 -2.68
N ILE A 28 10.31 -2.44 -2.46
CA ILE A 28 10.89 -1.37 -3.29
C ILE A 28 12.25 -0.88 -2.79
N ALA A 29 12.74 -1.45 -1.68
CA ALA A 29 14.00 -1.10 -1.02
C ALA A 29 14.15 0.41 -0.69
N GLN A 30 13.04 1.11 -0.44
CA GLN A 30 13.02 2.54 -0.15
C GLN A 30 11.81 2.91 0.71
N PRO A 31 11.93 3.94 1.57
CA PRO A 31 10.79 4.43 2.35
C PRO A 31 9.76 5.12 1.46
N LEU A 32 8.48 4.98 1.79
CA LEU A 32 7.39 5.73 1.15
C LEU A 32 7.26 7.13 1.78
N PRO A 33 6.70 8.10 1.05
CA PRO A 33 6.45 9.45 1.59
C PRO A 33 5.76 9.42 2.96
N GLY A 34 6.36 10.08 3.95
CA GLY A 34 5.83 10.12 5.33
C GLY A 34 4.52 10.90 5.48
N VAL A 35 4.16 11.70 4.48
CA VAL A 35 2.87 12.44 4.44
C VAL A 35 1.69 11.52 4.16
N TRP A 36 1.92 10.33 3.60
CA TRP A 36 0.89 9.33 3.39
C TRP A 36 0.62 8.57 4.67
N GLY A 37 -0.66 8.43 5.01
CA GLY A 37 -1.09 7.50 6.05
C GLY A 37 -0.83 6.05 5.64
N ASP A 38 -0.73 5.14 6.61
CA ASP A 38 -0.41 3.73 6.33
C ASP A 38 -1.43 3.05 5.41
N GLU A 39 -2.73 3.35 5.58
CA GLU A 39 -3.78 2.88 4.68
C GLU A 39 -3.57 3.36 3.24
N GLU A 40 -3.32 4.66 3.08
CA GLU A 40 -3.15 5.29 1.78
C GLU A 40 -1.91 4.74 1.05
N ALA A 41 -0.80 4.60 1.79
CA ALA A 41 0.44 4.01 1.31
C ALA A 41 0.24 2.55 0.86
N VAL A 42 -0.55 1.77 1.60
CA VAL A 42 -0.88 0.38 1.24
C VAL A 42 -1.78 0.31 0.00
N LEU A 43 -2.80 1.15 -0.08
CA LEU A 43 -3.71 1.16 -1.22
C LEU A 43 -2.97 1.57 -2.51
N MET A 44 -2.13 2.60 -2.46
CA MET A 44 -1.28 2.99 -3.59
C MET A 44 -0.24 1.91 -3.92
N GLY A 45 0.52 1.42 -2.95
CA GLY A 45 1.56 0.43 -3.20
C GLY A 45 1.05 -0.92 -3.70
N THR A 46 -0.24 -1.21 -3.50
CA THR A 46 -0.91 -2.39 -4.02
C THR A 46 -1.81 -2.12 -5.24
N GLY A 47 -1.79 -0.90 -5.80
CA GLY A 47 -2.51 -0.54 -7.02
C GLY A 47 -4.02 -0.35 -6.87
N ARG A 48 -4.53 -0.27 -5.64
CA ARG A 48 -5.95 -0.03 -5.35
C ARG A 48 -6.32 1.45 -5.40
N LEU A 49 -5.33 2.33 -5.26
CA LEU A 49 -5.45 3.76 -5.51
C LEU A 49 -4.40 4.21 -6.52
N SER A 50 -4.78 5.19 -7.35
CA SER A 50 -3.86 5.85 -8.26
C SER A 50 -2.80 6.63 -7.49
N LEU A 51 -1.62 6.67 -8.10
CA LEU A 51 -0.51 7.48 -7.66
C LEU A 51 -0.77 8.97 -7.99
N PRO A 52 -0.56 9.91 -7.04
CA PRO A 52 -0.59 11.33 -7.35
C PRO A 52 0.50 11.71 -8.37
N ASP A 53 0.31 12.80 -9.10
CA ASP A 53 1.34 13.29 -10.02
C ASP A 53 2.60 13.75 -9.25
N GLY A 54 3.78 13.54 -9.82
CA GLY A 54 5.02 14.14 -9.32
C GLY A 54 5.68 13.44 -8.12
N ILE A 55 5.36 12.17 -7.84
CA ILE A 55 5.98 11.36 -6.76
C ILE A 55 7.42 10.95 -7.02
N GLY A 56 7.99 11.39 -8.15
CA GLY A 56 9.34 11.07 -8.55
C GLY A 56 9.56 9.57 -8.77
N PRO A 57 10.79 9.06 -8.56
CA PRO A 57 11.19 7.72 -8.96
C PRO A 57 10.50 6.59 -8.17
N VAL A 58 9.76 6.91 -7.10
CA VAL A 58 9.01 5.92 -6.33
C VAL A 58 7.88 5.30 -7.16
N GLY A 59 7.25 6.10 -8.03
CA GLY A 59 6.14 5.63 -8.86
C GLY A 59 6.52 4.49 -9.80
N ASP A 60 7.74 4.52 -10.35
CA ASP A 60 8.26 3.51 -11.29
C ASP A 60 8.60 2.17 -10.61
N LEU A 61 8.76 2.19 -9.28
CA LEU A 61 9.17 1.02 -8.49
C LEU A 61 8.00 0.30 -7.83
N LEU A 62 6.81 0.91 -7.84
CA LEU A 62 5.65 0.31 -7.19
C LEU A 62 5.11 -0.86 -8.03
N PRO A 63 4.97 -2.07 -7.45
CA PRO A 63 4.69 -3.30 -8.20
C PRO A 63 3.39 -3.28 -9.02
N ALA A 64 2.43 -2.44 -8.65
CA ALA A 64 1.16 -2.35 -9.35
C ALA A 64 1.16 -1.35 -10.53
N PHE A 65 2.23 -0.59 -10.70
CA PHE A 65 2.37 0.45 -11.72
C PHE A 65 3.59 0.27 -12.63
N SER A 66 4.35 -0.81 -12.44
CA SER A 66 5.44 -1.25 -13.33
C SER A 66 4.95 -2.09 -14.51
#